data_AF-A0A0B1Q4D5-F1
#
_entry.id   AF-A0A0B1Q4D5-F1
#
_cell.length_a   1.000
_cell.length_b   1.000
_cell.length_c   1.000
_cell.angle_alpha   90.00
_cell.angle_beta   90.00
_cell.angle_gamma   90.00
#
_symmetry.space_group_name_H-M   'P 1'
#
loop_
_entity.id
_entity.type
_entity.pdbx_description
1 polymer ?
#
loop_
_entity_poly.entity_id
_entity_poly.type
_entity_poly.pdbx_seq_one_letter_code
_entity_poly.pdbx_strand_id
1 'polypeptide(L)'
;MPFKRIAATLFLCVLALPGGPARAETLQTRYSISILGVTVGRADFTTEFAGSRYSVSGNLRSAGLGALVSSTQGTSSSDGQVRADRVQSNRYALSYTSDGKSWSSTVRMRGGRVVGTDVSPPQRKTHPSDYVPVTPAQLANVVDPLASMMIKARADRICNRTLPIFDGWSRLDLKLSAGGTAEFEADGFSGKAVVCNARIEPIGGFRRNSSGLRYLMGQTIKIWFAPIGDSGIHAPVYVRIPTKIGPLTLNASTFARS
;
A
#
# COMPACT_ATOMS: atom_id res chain seq x y z
N MET A 1 30.93 -52.02 -55.12
CA MET A 1 31.10 -50.57 -54.88
C MET A 1 30.44 -50.20 -53.55
N PRO A 2 31.05 -49.33 -52.74
CA PRO A 2 30.89 -49.23 -51.29
C PRO A 2 29.68 -48.33 -50.95
N PHE A 3 29.13 -48.31 -49.74
CA PHE A 3 29.60 -47.37 -48.72
C PHE A 3 29.06 -47.72 -47.32
N LYS A 4 29.98 -47.64 -46.37
CA LYS A 4 29.82 -47.89 -44.93
C LYS A 4 28.92 -46.84 -44.27
N ARG A 5 28.20 -47.31 -43.25
CA ARG A 5 27.39 -46.56 -42.28
C ARG A 5 28.23 -45.49 -41.57
N ILE A 6 27.78 -44.24 -41.57
CA ILE A 6 28.30 -43.18 -40.70
C ILE A 6 27.20 -42.88 -39.67
N ALA A 7 27.45 -43.27 -38.43
CA ALA A 7 26.68 -42.85 -37.28
C ALA A 7 27.12 -41.43 -36.90
N ALA A 8 26.21 -40.46 -36.98
CA ALA A 8 26.43 -39.11 -36.49
C ALA A 8 25.68 -38.94 -35.17
N THR A 9 26.39 -39.14 -34.06
CA THR A 9 25.90 -38.87 -32.71
C THR A 9 25.91 -37.35 -32.50
N LEU A 10 24.73 -36.72 -32.57
CA LEU A 10 24.58 -35.29 -32.31
C LEU A 10 24.61 -35.06 -30.78
N PHE A 11 25.73 -34.52 -30.28
CA PHE A 11 25.91 -34.17 -28.89
C PHE A 11 25.13 -32.86 -28.59
N LEU A 12 23.94 -32.98 -27.99
CA LEU A 12 23.13 -31.84 -27.57
C LEU A 12 23.71 -31.24 -26.28
N CYS A 13 24.57 -30.23 -26.41
CA CYS A 13 25.02 -29.43 -25.27
C CYS A 13 23.84 -28.58 -24.75
N VAL A 14 23.13 -29.10 -23.74
CA VAL A 14 22.19 -28.31 -22.94
C VAL A 14 23.01 -27.31 -22.12
N LEU A 15 23.08 -26.07 -22.58
CA LEU A 15 23.51 -24.93 -21.77
C LEU A 15 22.48 -24.71 -20.66
N ALA A 16 22.71 -25.35 -19.51
CA ALA A 16 22.03 -25.03 -18.28
C ALA A 16 22.46 -23.62 -17.85
N LEU A 17 21.65 -22.62 -18.19
CA LEU A 17 21.77 -21.28 -17.61
C LEU A 17 21.64 -21.41 -16.08
N PRO A 18 22.62 -20.98 -15.29
CA PRO A 18 22.49 -20.95 -13.84
C PRO A 18 21.49 -19.86 -13.48
N GLY A 19 20.22 -20.24 -13.35
CA GLY A 19 19.22 -19.44 -12.66
C GLY A 19 19.59 -19.38 -11.18
N GLY A 20 20.48 -18.46 -10.81
CA GLY A 20 20.78 -18.18 -9.41
C GLY A 20 19.48 -17.90 -8.65
N PRO A 21 19.36 -18.32 -7.39
CA PRO A 21 18.15 -18.08 -6.61
C PRO A 21 17.91 -16.57 -6.58
N ALA A 22 16.77 -16.12 -7.10
CA ALA A 22 16.31 -14.76 -6.89
C ALA A 22 16.20 -14.58 -5.37
N ARG A 23 17.18 -13.90 -4.75
CA ARG A 23 17.12 -13.60 -3.33
C ARG A 23 15.86 -12.80 -3.08
N ALA A 24 15.06 -13.27 -2.13
CA ALA A 24 13.96 -12.47 -1.63
C ALA A 24 14.58 -11.21 -1.01
N GLU A 25 14.12 -10.04 -1.46
CA GLU A 25 14.53 -8.77 -0.90
C GLU A 25 13.51 -8.35 0.13
N THR A 26 13.96 -8.09 1.35
CA THR A 26 13.09 -7.68 2.44
C THR A 26 13.33 -6.22 2.78
N LEU A 27 12.25 -5.45 2.90
CA LEU A 27 12.23 -4.07 3.36
C LEU A 27 11.50 -4.01 4.71
N GLN A 28 12.19 -3.52 5.72
CA GLN A 28 11.65 -3.19 7.04
C GLN A 28 11.33 -1.70 7.09
N THR A 29 10.09 -1.35 7.43
CA THR A 29 9.70 0.03 7.69
C THR A 29 9.06 0.18 9.05
N ARG A 30 9.47 1.20 9.80
CA ARG A 30 8.91 1.53 11.10
C ARG A 30 8.51 3.00 11.10
N TYR A 31 7.29 3.30 11.52
CA TYR A 31 6.74 4.65 11.53
C TYR A 31 6.39 5.09 12.95
N SER A 32 6.70 6.35 13.24
CA SER A 32 6.09 7.09 14.34
C SER A 32 4.87 7.87 13.82
N ILE A 33 3.73 7.70 14.49
CA ILE A 33 2.49 8.41 14.17
C ILE A 33 2.30 9.50 15.20
N SER A 34 2.21 10.76 14.76
CA SER A 34 2.12 11.92 15.63
C SER A 34 0.98 12.86 15.25
N ILE A 35 0.42 13.55 16.24
CA ILE A 35 -0.50 14.68 16.06
C ILE A 35 0.11 15.87 16.81
N LEU A 36 0.25 17.02 16.14
CA LEU A 36 0.86 18.22 16.74
C LEU A 36 2.25 17.96 17.36
N GLY A 37 3.04 17.05 16.76
CA GLY A 37 4.37 16.67 17.25
C GLY A 37 4.38 15.62 18.36
N VAL A 38 3.23 15.29 18.96
CA VAL A 38 3.12 14.29 20.02
C VAL A 38 2.89 12.92 19.40
N THR A 39 3.71 11.92 19.76
CA THR A 39 3.53 10.54 19.29
C THR A 39 2.27 9.91 19.91
N VAL A 40 1.39 9.42 19.06
CA VAL A 40 0.12 8.77 19.42
C VAL A 40 0.05 7.31 18.99
N GLY A 41 0.95 6.86 18.11
CA GLY A 41 0.97 5.49 17.61
C GLY A 41 2.28 5.12 16.95
N ARG A 42 2.44 3.82 16.69
CA ARG A 42 3.52 3.25 15.88
C ARG A 42 2.96 2.24 14.90
N ALA A 43 3.63 2.11 13.76
CA ALA A 43 3.36 1.06 12.81
C ALA A 43 4.65 0.43 12.31
N ASP A 44 4.69 -0.89 12.23
CA ASP A 44 5.83 -1.64 11.73
C ASP A 44 5.35 -2.49 10.55
N PHE A 45 6.06 -2.45 9.42
CA PHE A 45 5.77 -3.27 8.25
C PHE A 45 7.02 -3.99 7.76
N THR A 46 6.82 -5.24 7.35
CA THR A 46 7.76 -6.05 6.61
C THR A 46 7.21 -6.26 5.20
N THR A 47 7.98 -5.85 4.19
CA THR A 47 7.67 -6.06 2.78
C THR A 47 8.70 -7.01 2.19
N GLU A 48 8.27 -8.06 1.50
CA GLU A 48 9.16 -9.02 0.84
C GLU A 48 8.89 -9.00 -0.66
N PHE A 49 9.96 -8.99 -1.46
CA PHE A 49 9.91 -9.10 -2.90
C PHE A 49 10.60 -10.39 -3.35
N ALA A 50 9.88 -11.26 -4.04
CA ALA A 50 10.40 -12.51 -4.58
C ALA A 50 10.11 -12.58 -6.09
N GLY A 51 11.08 -12.13 -6.89
CA GLY A 51 10.90 -11.97 -8.34
C GLY A 51 9.80 -10.95 -8.64
N SER A 52 8.72 -11.39 -9.29
CA SER A 52 7.55 -10.53 -9.57
C SER A 52 6.47 -10.57 -8.50
N ARG A 53 6.68 -11.28 -7.38
CA ARG A 53 5.72 -11.37 -6.28
C ARG A 53 6.12 -10.41 -5.16
N TYR A 54 5.13 -9.88 -4.46
CA TYR A 54 5.36 -9.15 -3.23
C TYR A 54 4.42 -9.64 -2.14
N SER A 55 4.85 -9.49 -0.89
CA SER A 55 4.00 -9.55 0.30
C SER A 55 4.33 -8.35 1.21
N VAL A 56 3.33 -7.82 1.88
CA VAL A 56 3.47 -6.80 2.93
C VAL A 56 2.66 -7.30 4.11
N SER A 57 3.24 -7.25 5.29
CA SER A 57 2.53 -7.44 6.55
C SER A 57 2.96 -6.38 7.53
N GLY A 58 2.05 -5.95 8.39
CA GLY A 58 2.37 -4.97 9.40
C GLY A 58 1.41 -4.97 10.56
N ASN A 59 1.84 -4.30 11.62
CA ASN A 59 1.06 -4.06 12.81
C ASN A 59 1.02 -2.56 13.11
N LEU A 60 -0.07 -2.12 13.71
CA LEU A 60 -0.26 -0.76 14.21
C LEU A 60 -0.67 -0.85 15.66
N ARG A 61 -0.16 0.05 16.50
CA ARG A 61 -0.53 0.15 17.91
C ARG A 61 -0.52 1.59 18.39
N SER A 62 -1.44 1.94 19.28
CA SER A 62 -1.38 3.17 20.07
C SER A 62 -0.05 3.23 20.83
N ALA A 63 0.48 4.44 21.00
CA ALA A 63 1.73 4.69 21.71
C ALA A 63 1.70 6.06 22.38
N GLY A 64 2.60 6.28 23.35
CA GLY A 64 2.70 7.56 24.06
C GLY A 64 1.38 7.97 24.71
N LEU A 65 1.01 9.24 24.58
CA LEU A 65 -0.26 9.75 25.11
C LEU A 65 -1.49 9.14 24.42
N GLY A 66 -1.35 8.67 23.17
CA GLY A 66 -2.44 7.99 22.46
C GLY A 66 -2.91 6.72 23.16
N ALA A 67 -2.00 5.98 23.82
CA ALA A 67 -2.33 4.76 24.55
C ALA A 67 -3.12 5.01 25.85
N LEU A 68 -3.05 6.23 26.41
CA LEU A 68 -3.82 6.63 27.60
C LEU A 68 -5.26 7.03 27.25
N VAL A 69 -5.50 7.43 26.00
CA VAL A 69 -6.80 7.93 25.52
C VAL A 69 -7.60 6.85 24.79
N SER A 70 -6.94 6.03 23.97
CA SER A 70 -7.58 4.94 23.24
C SER A 70 -6.63 3.76 23.02
N SER A 71 -7.10 2.55 23.32
CA SER A 71 -6.38 1.31 23.06
C SER A 71 -6.70 0.82 21.66
N THR A 72 -5.91 1.27 20.68
CA THR A 72 -6.03 0.85 19.29
C THR A 72 -4.86 -0.06 18.92
N GLN A 73 -5.17 -1.23 18.37
CA GLN A 73 -4.18 -2.14 17.81
C GLN A 73 -4.74 -2.78 16.53
N GLY A 74 -3.88 -3.13 15.59
CA GLY A 74 -4.33 -3.80 14.38
C GLY A 74 -3.20 -4.42 13.58
N THR A 75 -3.59 -5.25 12.63
CA THR A 75 -2.71 -5.87 11.65
C THR A 75 -3.24 -5.58 10.25
N SER A 76 -2.34 -5.44 9.29
CA SER A 76 -2.70 -5.33 7.89
C SER A 76 -1.73 -6.12 7.03
N SER A 77 -2.23 -6.72 5.95
CA SER A 77 -1.39 -7.39 4.98
C SER A 77 -1.93 -7.23 3.56
N SER A 78 -1.02 -7.25 2.59
CA SER A 78 -1.32 -7.26 1.16
C SER A 78 -0.33 -8.17 0.45
N ASP A 79 -0.79 -8.98 -0.48
CA ASP A 79 0.07 -9.77 -1.35
C ASP A 79 -0.39 -9.68 -2.80
N GLY A 80 0.54 -9.89 -3.72
CA GLY A 80 0.25 -9.76 -5.12
C GLY A 80 1.46 -9.84 -6.03
N GLN A 81 1.37 -9.12 -7.15
CA GLN A 81 2.36 -9.14 -8.21
C GLN A 81 2.80 -7.73 -8.59
N VAL A 82 4.11 -7.55 -8.75
CA VAL A 82 4.72 -6.38 -9.36
C VAL A 82 4.73 -6.60 -10.88
N ARG A 83 4.06 -5.71 -11.61
CA ARG A 83 4.09 -5.64 -13.07
C ARG A 83 5.05 -4.56 -13.54
N ALA A 84 5.18 -4.36 -14.85
CA ALA A 84 6.10 -3.38 -15.41
C ALA A 84 5.82 -1.93 -14.94
N ASP A 85 4.55 -1.57 -14.77
CA ASP A 85 4.08 -0.19 -14.54
C ASP A 85 3.23 -0.02 -13.27
N ARG A 86 2.95 -1.11 -12.54
CA ARG A 86 2.04 -1.11 -11.39
C ARG A 86 2.28 -2.27 -10.44
N VAL A 87 1.85 -2.08 -9.20
CA VAL A 87 1.69 -3.13 -8.20
C VAL A 87 0.22 -3.57 -8.23
N GLN A 88 -0.02 -4.87 -8.35
CA GLN A 88 -1.36 -5.45 -8.37
C GLN A 88 -1.55 -6.36 -7.17
N SER A 89 -2.60 -6.10 -6.40
CA SER A 89 -3.00 -6.90 -5.25
C SER A 89 -3.85 -8.09 -5.63
N ASN A 90 -3.56 -9.25 -5.03
CA ASN A 90 -4.39 -10.45 -5.07
C ASN A 90 -5.23 -10.57 -3.80
N ARG A 91 -4.66 -10.22 -2.65
CA ARG A 91 -5.36 -10.26 -1.37
C ARG A 91 -4.92 -9.09 -0.50
N TYR A 92 -5.89 -8.50 0.20
CA TYR A 92 -5.70 -7.52 1.25
C TYR A 92 -6.44 -7.98 2.50
N ALA A 93 -5.84 -7.77 3.66
CA ALA A 93 -6.48 -7.98 4.93
C ALA A 93 -6.17 -6.83 5.90
N LEU A 94 -7.16 -6.49 6.71
CA LEU A 94 -7.07 -5.56 7.82
C LEU A 94 -7.85 -6.15 8.99
N SER A 95 -7.28 -6.10 10.18
CA SER A 95 -7.98 -6.38 11.43
C SER A 95 -7.53 -5.35 12.45
N TYR A 96 -8.46 -4.68 13.12
CA TYR A 96 -8.10 -3.76 14.20
C TYR A 96 -9.14 -3.79 15.31
N THR A 97 -8.66 -3.55 16.53
CA THR A 97 -9.47 -3.34 17.72
C THR A 97 -9.20 -1.92 18.22
N SER A 98 -10.26 -1.19 18.52
CA SER A 98 -10.19 0.15 19.11
C SER A 98 -11.25 0.24 20.20
N ASP A 99 -10.82 0.51 21.43
CA ASP A 99 -11.68 0.66 22.62
C ASP A 99 -12.65 -0.53 22.80
N GLY A 100 -12.11 -1.75 22.67
CA GLY A 100 -12.84 -3.01 22.84
C GLY A 100 -13.74 -3.41 21.65
N LYS A 101 -13.85 -2.59 20.60
CA LYS A 101 -14.58 -2.91 19.38
C LYS A 101 -13.62 -3.39 18.30
N SER A 102 -14.01 -4.42 17.56
CA SER A 102 -13.17 -5.02 16.53
C SER A 102 -13.79 -4.89 15.14
N TRP A 103 -12.93 -4.62 14.17
CA TRP A 103 -13.27 -4.55 12.76
C TRP A 103 -12.29 -5.36 11.93
N SER A 104 -12.77 -5.91 10.83
CA SER A 104 -11.93 -6.56 9.85
C SER A 104 -12.43 -6.36 8.42
N SER A 105 -11.51 -6.52 7.49
CA SER A 105 -11.77 -6.57 6.06
C SER A 105 -10.80 -7.53 5.42
N THR A 106 -11.29 -8.42 4.57
CA THR A 106 -10.49 -9.23 3.65
C THR A 106 -11.03 -9.02 2.25
N VAL A 107 -10.17 -8.59 1.33
CA VAL A 107 -10.51 -8.36 -0.08
C VAL A 107 -9.70 -9.31 -0.93
N ARG A 108 -10.36 -10.05 -1.83
CA ARG A 108 -9.73 -10.91 -2.82
C ARG A 108 -9.91 -10.30 -4.19
N MET A 109 -8.82 -10.20 -4.95
CA MET A 109 -8.75 -9.54 -6.24
C MET A 109 -8.10 -10.44 -7.30
N ARG A 110 -8.50 -10.27 -8.56
CA ARG A 110 -7.88 -10.90 -9.72
C ARG A 110 -7.72 -9.86 -10.83
N GLY A 111 -6.48 -9.48 -11.11
CA GLY A 111 -6.16 -8.52 -12.16
C GLY A 111 -6.78 -7.13 -11.93
N GLY A 112 -6.92 -6.70 -10.66
CA GLY A 112 -7.54 -5.43 -10.29
C GLY A 112 -9.06 -5.48 -10.11
N ARG A 113 -9.72 -6.63 -10.39
CA ARG A 113 -11.14 -6.83 -10.10
C ARG A 113 -11.33 -7.51 -8.75
N VAL A 114 -12.21 -6.96 -7.90
CA VAL A 114 -12.63 -7.64 -6.66
C VAL A 114 -13.47 -8.87 -7.00
N VAL A 115 -13.09 -10.02 -6.46
CA VAL A 115 -13.80 -11.30 -6.62
C VAL A 115 -14.37 -11.81 -5.29
N GLY A 116 -14.11 -11.12 -4.19
CA GLY A 116 -14.77 -11.37 -2.92
C GLY A 116 -14.33 -10.40 -1.84
N THR A 117 -15.20 -10.19 -0.87
CA THR A 117 -14.98 -9.27 0.24
C THR A 117 -15.69 -9.80 1.47
N ASP A 118 -14.96 -9.88 2.56
CA ASP A 118 -15.41 -10.39 3.85
C ASP A 118 -15.11 -9.30 4.89
N VAL A 119 -16.14 -8.72 5.51
CA VAL A 119 -15.98 -7.63 6.49
C VAL A 119 -16.68 -7.94 7.80
N SER A 120 -16.09 -7.46 8.90
CA SER A 120 -16.70 -7.51 10.23
C SER A 120 -16.60 -6.12 10.88
N PRO A 121 -17.66 -5.62 11.55
CA PRO A 121 -19.02 -6.15 11.52
C PRO A 121 -19.59 -6.19 10.09
N PRO A 122 -20.58 -7.05 9.80
CA PRO A 122 -21.16 -7.12 8.46
C PRO A 122 -21.82 -5.79 8.09
N GLN A 123 -21.82 -5.46 6.80
CA GLN A 123 -22.55 -4.30 6.28
C GLN A 123 -24.01 -4.37 6.71
N ARG A 124 -24.57 -3.23 7.13
CA ARG A 124 -25.96 -3.15 7.57
C ARG A 124 -26.88 -3.48 6.38
N LYS A 125 -27.93 -4.27 6.61
CA LYS A 125 -28.96 -4.54 5.58
C LYS A 125 -29.70 -3.27 5.15
N THR A 126 -29.83 -2.31 6.06
CA THR A 126 -30.46 -1.01 5.83
C THR A 126 -29.44 0.10 6.04
N HIS A 127 -29.36 1.01 5.07
CA HIS A 127 -28.45 2.13 5.13
C HIS A 127 -29.21 3.44 5.37
N PRO A 128 -28.60 4.43 6.06
CA PRO A 128 -29.13 5.79 6.10
C PRO A 128 -29.31 6.37 4.69
N SER A 129 -30.24 7.30 4.51
CA SER A 129 -30.54 7.91 3.21
C SER A 129 -29.37 8.68 2.59
N ASP A 130 -28.40 9.10 3.40
CA ASP A 130 -27.19 9.78 2.95
C ASP A 130 -26.00 8.83 2.68
N TYR A 131 -26.20 7.51 2.75
CA TYR A 131 -25.19 6.52 2.39
C TYR A 131 -25.09 6.36 0.87
N VAL A 132 -23.86 6.31 0.36
CA VAL A 132 -23.55 6.05 -1.04
C VAL A 132 -22.95 4.64 -1.12
N PRO A 133 -23.65 3.66 -1.73
CA PRO A 133 -23.15 2.29 -1.82
C PRO A 133 -22.02 2.17 -2.84
N VAL A 134 -21.15 1.16 -2.66
CA VAL A 134 -20.20 0.74 -3.70
C VAL A 134 -20.93 -0.12 -4.72
N THR A 135 -20.78 0.19 -6.01
CA THR A 135 -21.38 -0.61 -7.09
C THR A 135 -20.38 -1.65 -7.63
N PRO A 136 -20.87 -2.77 -8.21
CA PRO A 136 -19.98 -3.76 -8.81
C PRO A 136 -19.04 -3.20 -9.89
N ALA A 137 -19.50 -2.21 -10.68
CA ALA A 137 -18.70 -1.56 -11.71
C ALA A 137 -17.48 -0.82 -11.13
N GLN A 138 -17.61 -0.25 -9.94
CA GLN A 138 -16.52 0.47 -9.26
C GLN A 138 -15.41 -0.46 -8.75
N LEU A 139 -15.62 -1.78 -8.77
CA LEU A 139 -14.70 -2.81 -8.27
C LEU A 139 -13.89 -3.51 -9.37
N ALA A 140 -13.95 -3.03 -10.61
CA ALA A 140 -13.30 -3.68 -11.76
C ALA A 140 -11.81 -3.32 -11.93
N ASN A 141 -11.36 -2.18 -11.41
CA ASN A 141 -10.00 -1.64 -11.57
C ASN A 141 -9.55 -0.96 -10.27
N VAL A 142 -9.36 -1.74 -9.22
CA VAL A 142 -8.97 -1.25 -7.90
C VAL A 142 -7.67 -1.88 -7.42
N VAL A 143 -7.08 -1.23 -6.42
CA VAL A 143 -5.91 -1.70 -5.67
C VAL A 143 -6.19 -1.50 -4.18
N ASP A 144 -5.59 -2.32 -3.32
CA ASP A 144 -5.75 -2.14 -1.88
C ASP A 144 -4.89 -0.98 -1.32
N PRO A 145 -5.19 -0.49 -0.09
CA PRO A 145 -4.45 0.61 0.51
C PRO A 145 -2.93 0.42 0.58
N LEU A 146 -2.42 -0.77 0.94
CA LEU A 146 -0.97 -0.99 1.07
C LEU A 146 -0.30 -1.06 -0.30
N ALA A 147 -0.87 -1.85 -1.22
CA ALA A 147 -0.38 -1.97 -2.58
C ALA A 147 -0.38 -0.63 -3.32
N SER A 148 -1.38 0.22 -3.07
CA SER A 148 -1.49 1.55 -3.68
C SER A 148 -0.36 2.50 -3.29
N MET A 149 0.25 2.28 -2.12
CA MET A 149 1.37 3.09 -1.62
C MET A 149 2.72 2.62 -2.17
N MET A 150 2.78 1.48 -2.86
CA MET A 150 3.96 1.02 -3.57
C MET A 150 3.84 1.38 -5.05
N ILE A 151 4.55 2.44 -5.46
CA ILE A 151 4.46 2.96 -6.82
C ILE A 151 5.69 2.53 -7.62
N LYS A 152 5.48 1.65 -8.60
CA LYS A 152 6.50 1.35 -9.60
C LYS A 152 6.48 2.37 -10.72
N ALA A 153 7.47 3.26 -10.73
CA ALA A 153 7.64 4.27 -11.75
C ALA A 153 9.01 4.95 -11.60
N ARG A 154 9.44 5.66 -12.64
CA ARG A 154 10.49 6.67 -12.47
C ARG A 154 10.01 7.77 -11.51
N ALA A 155 10.95 8.36 -10.77
CA ALA A 155 10.68 9.41 -9.77
C ALA A 155 9.81 10.56 -10.30
N ASP A 156 10.07 11.03 -11.51
CA ASP A 156 9.33 12.11 -12.19
C ASP A 156 7.90 11.75 -12.60
N ARG A 157 7.51 10.47 -12.50
CA ARG A 157 6.20 9.95 -12.92
C ARG A 157 5.37 9.41 -11.76
N ILE A 158 5.86 9.48 -10.52
CA ILE A 158 5.14 8.96 -9.34
C ILE A 158 3.83 9.73 -9.14
N CYS A 159 3.88 11.07 -9.14
CA CYS A 159 2.76 11.88 -8.69
C CYS A 159 1.69 12.16 -9.76
N ASN A 160 1.89 11.91 -11.05
CA ASN A 160 0.88 12.19 -12.08
C ASN A 160 -0.03 10.97 -12.31
N ARG A 161 -0.83 10.59 -11.31
CA ARG A 161 -1.73 9.43 -11.38
C ARG A 161 -2.87 9.51 -10.37
N THR A 162 -3.90 8.70 -10.61
CA THR A 162 -4.97 8.44 -9.64
C THR A 162 -4.84 7.01 -9.14
N LEU A 163 -4.93 6.82 -7.83
CA LEU A 163 -4.92 5.49 -7.20
C LEU A 163 -6.36 5.08 -6.84
N PRO A 164 -6.95 4.10 -7.54
CA PRO A 164 -8.31 3.64 -7.28
C PRO A 164 -8.33 2.65 -6.12
N ILE A 165 -8.49 3.15 -4.90
CA ILE A 165 -8.37 2.35 -3.67
C ILE A 165 -9.72 1.76 -3.28
N PHE A 166 -9.72 0.46 -2.95
CA PHE A 166 -10.83 -0.22 -2.27
C PHE A 166 -10.29 -0.99 -1.06
N ASP A 167 -10.83 -0.70 0.12
CA ASP A 167 -10.39 -1.28 1.40
C ASP A 167 -11.31 -2.40 1.93
N GLY A 168 -12.36 -2.75 1.16
CA GLY A 168 -13.42 -3.71 1.53
C GLY A 168 -14.68 -3.06 2.11
N TRP A 169 -14.58 -1.83 2.59
CA TRP A 169 -15.71 -1.03 3.07
C TRP A 169 -16.05 0.11 2.11
N SER A 170 -15.03 0.78 1.59
CA SER A 170 -15.15 2.03 0.84
C SER A 170 -14.25 2.04 -0.39
N ARG A 171 -14.72 2.74 -1.41
CA ARG A 171 -14.03 3.00 -2.66
C ARG A 171 -13.71 4.49 -2.72
N LEU A 172 -12.44 4.83 -2.91
CA LEU A 172 -11.98 6.21 -3.08
C LEU A 172 -10.86 6.31 -4.11
N ASP A 173 -10.82 7.43 -4.82
CA ASP A 173 -9.69 7.80 -5.66
C ASP A 173 -8.75 8.72 -4.88
N LEU A 174 -7.48 8.34 -4.81
CA LEU A 174 -6.42 9.22 -4.32
C LEU A 174 -5.75 9.87 -5.53
N LYS A 175 -6.10 11.11 -5.81
CA LYS A 175 -5.56 11.89 -6.93
C LYS A 175 -4.23 12.49 -6.51
N LEU A 176 -3.14 11.99 -7.09
CA LEU A 176 -1.81 12.51 -6.85
C LEU A 176 -1.51 13.68 -7.79
N SER A 177 -0.69 14.63 -7.33
CA SER A 177 -0.07 15.65 -8.16
C SER A 177 1.32 16.01 -7.63
N ALA A 178 2.17 16.62 -8.47
CA ALA A 178 3.52 16.99 -8.07
C ALA A 178 3.51 17.93 -6.84
N GLY A 179 4.43 17.70 -5.91
CA GLY A 179 4.68 18.53 -4.72
C GLY A 179 6.16 18.85 -4.49
N GLY A 180 7.04 18.49 -5.43
CA GLY A 180 8.47 18.74 -5.38
C GLY A 180 9.28 17.57 -4.84
N THR A 181 10.41 17.87 -4.21
CA THR A 181 11.29 16.90 -3.54
C THR A 181 11.66 17.43 -2.17
N ALA A 182 12.00 16.55 -1.24
CA ALA A 182 12.51 16.91 0.08
C ALA A 182 13.64 15.96 0.47
N GLU A 183 14.66 16.47 1.16
CA GLU A 183 15.63 15.60 1.83
C GLU A 183 14.93 14.88 2.99
N PHE A 184 15.25 13.61 3.16
CA PHE A 184 14.69 12.76 4.20
C PHE A 184 15.74 11.78 4.72
N GLU A 185 15.68 11.50 6.01
CA GLU A 185 16.59 10.59 6.69
C GLU A 185 15.83 9.67 7.63
N ALA A 186 16.19 8.39 7.56
CA ALA A 186 15.76 7.33 8.46
C ALA A 186 16.86 6.26 8.53
N ASP A 187 16.78 5.36 9.51
CA ASP A 187 17.63 4.19 9.53
C ASP A 187 17.44 3.35 8.24
N GLY A 188 18.51 3.18 7.46
CA GLY A 188 18.50 2.50 6.16
C GLY A 188 18.21 3.37 4.93
N PHE A 189 17.91 4.66 5.08
CA PHE A 189 17.71 5.58 3.95
C PHE A 189 18.11 7.02 4.29
N SER A 190 18.95 7.63 3.45
CA SER A 190 19.25 9.06 3.49
C SER A 190 19.30 9.60 2.06
N GLY A 191 18.51 10.64 1.79
CA GLY A 191 18.52 11.34 0.51
C GLY A 191 17.17 11.92 0.11
N LYS A 192 17.03 12.20 -1.19
CA LYS A 192 15.85 12.88 -1.74
C LYS A 192 14.65 11.95 -1.85
N ALA A 193 13.55 12.35 -1.22
CA ALA A 193 12.22 11.79 -1.41
C ALA A 193 11.40 12.64 -2.42
N VAL A 194 10.56 11.98 -3.21
CA VAL A 194 9.60 12.63 -4.11
C VAL A 194 8.36 13.00 -3.31
N VAL A 195 7.98 14.28 -3.32
CA VAL A 195 6.79 14.76 -2.62
C VAL A 195 5.62 14.80 -3.58
N CYS A 196 4.58 14.04 -3.28
CA CYS A 196 3.28 14.13 -3.94
C CYS A 196 2.27 14.84 -3.04
N ASN A 197 1.52 15.76 -3.63
CA ASN A 197 0.25 16.21 -3.08
C ASN A 197 -0.81 15.15 -3.40
N ALA A 198 -1.76 14.93 -2.50
CA ALA A 198 -2.83 13.96 -2.66
C ALA A 198 -4.18 14.54 -2.22
N ARG A 199 -5.23 14.29 -3.01
CA ARG A 199 -6.62 14.65 -2.71
C ARG A 199 -7.51 13.41 -2.75
N ILE A 200 -8.40 13.31 -1.77
CA ILE A 200 -9.36 12.21 -1.65
C ILE A 200 -10.63 12.56 -2.43
N GLU A 201 -11.02 11.69 -3.35
CA GLU A 201 -12.33 11.69 -3.99
C GLU A 201 -13.08 10.42 -3.57
N PRO A 202 -14.08 10.51 -2.68
CA PRO A 202 -14.86 9.34 -2.28
C PRO A 202 -15.82 8.93 -3.41
N ILE A 203 -15.86 7.64 -3.72
CA ILE A 203 -16.65 7.07 -4.82
C ILE A 203 -17.83 6.23 -4.31
N GLY A 204 -17.63 5.47 -3.24
CA GLY A 204 -18.68 4.64 -2.63
C GLY A 204 -18.29 4.09 -1.26
N GLY A 205 -19.26 3.59 -0.51
CA GLY A 205 -19.07 3.02 0.82
C GLY A 205 -18.94 4.06 1.93
N PHE A 206 -19.56 5.24 1.77
CA PHE A 206 -19.47 6.34 2.72
C PHE A 206 -20.81 7.05 2.93
N ARG A 207 -20.91 7.83 4.01
CA ARG A 207 -22.03 8.74 4.26
C ARG A 207 -21.70 10.17 3.81
N ARG A 208 -22.56 10.79 3.00
CA ARG A 208 -22.36 12.18 2.51
C ARG A 208 -22.21 13.17 3.66
N ASN A 209 -22.92 12.94 4.77
CA ASN A 209 -22.87 13.82 5.93
C ASN A 209 -21.72 13.50 6.92
N SER A 210 -20.75 12.64 6.55
CA SER A 210 -19.54 12.42 7.35
C SER A 210 -18.70 13.71 7.46
N SER A 211 -18.67 14.29 8.66
CA SER A 211 -17.98 15.57 8.89
C SER A 211 -16.46 15.47 8.77
N GLY A 212 -15.88 14.29 9.05
CA GLY A 212 -14.46 14.01 8.88
C GLY A 212 -14.08 13.89 7.41
N LEU A 213 -14.88 13.14 6.63
CA LEU A 213 -14.65 12.99 5.20
C LEU A 213 -14.80 14.32 4.45
N ARG A 214 -15.86 15.09 4.71
CA ARG A 214 -16.05 16.41 4.09
C ARG A 214 -14.88 17.36 4.38
N TYR A 215 -14.38 17.35 5.61
CA TYR A 215 -13.19 18.12 5.96
C TYR A 215 -12.01 17.68 5.10
N LEU A 216 -11.67 16.38 5.11
CA LEU A 216 -10.54 15.81 4.38
C LEU A 216 -10.60 16.03 2.87
N MET A 217 -11.79 16.02 2.25
CA MET A 217 -11.98 16.29 0.82
C MET A 217 -11.52 17.69 0.41
N GLY A 218 -11.59 18.67 1.32
CA GLY A 218 -11.09 20.03 1.09
C GLY A 218 -9.59 20.20 1.39
N GLN A 219 -8.92 19.15 1.86
CA GLN A 219 -7.52 19.21 2.29
C GLN A 219 -6.57 18.66 1.23
N THR A 220 -5.31 19.09 1.33
CA THR A 220 -4.21 18.49 0.58
C THR A 220 -3.34 17.68 1.52
N ILE A 221 -3.26 16.38 1.27
CA ILE A 221 -2.35 15.46 1.96
C ILE A 221 -0.98 15.55 1.27
N LYS A 222 0.10 15.49 2.04
CA LYS A 222 1.45 15.33 1.49
C LYS A 222 1.94 13.91 1.74
N ILE A 223 2.49 13.27 0.71
CA ILE A 223 3.09 11.93 0.79
C ILE A 223 4.47 12.02 0.18
N TRP A 224 5.49 11.59 0.91
CA TRP A 224 6.87 11.61 0.46
C TRP A 224 7.30 10.19 0.18
N PHE A 225 7.80 9.93 -1.02
CA PHE A 225 8.16 8.60 -1.50
C PHE A 225 9.67 8.47 -1.66
N ALA A 226 10.24 7.43 -1.04
CA ALA A 226 11.63 7.04 -1.25
C ALA A 226 11.72 5.78 -2.12
N PRO A 227 12.77 5.64 -2.95
CA PRO A 227 13.00 4.42 -3.72
C PRO A 227 13.38 3.25 -2.82
N ILE A 228 12.87 2.06 -3.13
CA ILE A 228 13.28 0.80 -2.52
C ILE A 228 14.44 0.23 -3.34
N GLY A 229 15.67 0.60 -2.97
CA GLY A 229 16.87 0.23 -3.73
C GLY A 229 16.73 0.55 -5.23
N ASP A 230 17.14 -0.39 -6.07
CA ASP A 230 17.08 -0.25 -7.54
C ASP A 230 15.83 -0.90 -8.16
N SER A 231 14.83 -1.28 -7.35
CA SER A 231 13.62 -1.99 -7.81
C SER A 231 12.72 -1.13 -8.74
N GLY A 232 12.93 0.18 -8.76
CA GLY A 232 12.04 1.16 -9.38
C GLY A 232 10.69 1.31 -8.67
N ILE A 233 10.51 0.68 -7.51
CA ILE A 233 9.36 0.84 -6.63
C ILE A 233 9.70 1.91 -5.60
N HIS A 234 8.75 2.78 -5.32
CA HIS A 234 8.84 3.77 -4.26
C HIS A 234 7.76 3.53 -3.22
N ALA A 235 8.10 3.72 -1.96
CA ALA A 235 7.18 3.59 -0.83
C ALA A 235 7.23 4.85 0.05
N PRO A 236 6.16 5.15 0.80
CA PRO A 236 6.09 6.37 1.59
C PRO A 236 7.11 6.31 2.72
N VAL A 237 7.85 7.40 2.94
CA VAL A 237 8.69 7.61 4.12
C VAL A 237 8.13 8.67 5.05
N TYR A 238 7.26 9.54 4.53
CA TYR A 238 6.54 10.52 5.31
C TYR A 238 5.15 10.78 4.75
N VAL A 239 4.17 10.97 5.63
CA VAL A 239 2.80 11.35 5.27
C VAL A 239 2.34 12.46 6.21
N ARG A 240 1.70 13.50 5.69
CA ARG A 240 1.03 14.55 6.47
C ARG A 240 -0.42 14.68 6.03
N ILE A 241 -1.33 14.31 6.92
CA ILE A 241 -2.78 14.34 6.73
C ILE A 241 -3.34 15.46 7.60
N PRO A 242 -3.85 16.56 7.02
CA PRO A 242 -4.56 17.56 7.81
C PRO A 242 -5.80 16.94 8.47
N THR A 243 -5.95 17.13 9.78
CA THR A 243 -7.17 16.75 10.53
C THR A 243 -7.71 17.97 11.27
N LYS A 244 -8.92 17.88 11.82
CA LYS A 244 -9.57 18.99 12.54
C LYS A 244 -8.81 19.45 13.79
N ILE A 245 -8.03 18.57 14.41
CA ILE A 245 -7.28 18.86 15.65
C ILE A 245 -5.86 19.35 15.33
N GLY A 246 -5.34 18.98 14.16
CA GLY A 246 -3.97 19.25 13.74
C GLY A 246 -3.51 18.24 12.69
N PRO A 247 -2.37 18.45 12.02
CA PRO A 247 -1.86 17.47 11.09
C PRO A 247 -1.48 16.18 11.82
N LEU A 248 -2.04 15.07 11.36
CA LEU A 248 -1.54 13.73 11.67
C LEU A 248 -0.36 13.45 10.73
N THR A 249 0.76 13.00 11.28
CA THR A 249 1.95 12.67 10.51
C THR A 249 2.35 11.23 10.74
N LEU A 250 2.74 10.54 9.66
CA LEU A 250 3.46 9.27 9.72
C LEU A 250 4.89 9.57 9.29
N ASN A 251 5.87 9.30 10.15
CA ASN A 251 7.28 9.54 9.86
C ASN A 251 8.06 8.24 10.00
N ALA A 252 8.73 7.80 8.94
CA ALA A 252 9.56 6.61 8.99
C ALA A 252 10.78 6.86 9.89
N SER A 253 10.96 6.05 10.94
CA SER A 253 12.20 5.97 11.70
C SER A 253 13.17 4.93 11.12
N THR A 254 12.63 3.93 10.42
CA THR A 254 13.39 2.91 9.71
C THR A 254 12.78 2.72 8.32
N PHE A 255 13.65 2.64 7.31
CA PHE A 255 13.36 2.27 5.94
C PHE A 255 14.58 1.49 5.41
N ALA A 256 14.74 0.26 5.88
CA ALA A 256 15.98 -0.51 5.72
C ALA A 256 15.74 -1.81 4.97
N ARG A 257 16.65 -2.13 4.05
CA ARG A 257 16.67 -3.42 3.33
C ARG A 257 17.52 -4.43 4.11
N SER A 258 17.17 -5.71 4.03
CA SER A 258 17.92 -6.83 4.59
C SER A 258 18.07 -7.96 3.58
#